data_AF-A0AAV3XHP6-F1
#
_entry.id   AF-A0AAV3XHP6-F1
#
_cell.length_a   1.000
_cell.length_b   1.000
_cell.length_c   1.000
_cell.angle_alpha   90.00
_cell.angle_beta   90.00
_cell.angle_gamma   90.00
#
_symmetry.space_group_name_H-M   'P 1'
#
loop_
_entity.id
_entity.type
_entity.pdbx_description
1 polymer ?
#
loop_
_entity_poly.entity_id
_entity_poly.type
_entity_poly.pdbx_seq_one_letter_code
_entity_poly.pdbx_strand_id
1 'polypeptide(L)'
;MKDTYLDVKAKITGDKTVIIEMQVLNVESFEKRILYNAAKSYSVQLQTGEKYSLLNPVIALNITDFEMFEQFDLVISRVLKEKDYLVD
;
A
#
# COMPACT_ATOMS: atom_id res chain seq x y z
N MET A 1 -13.72 15.28 18.61
CA MET A 1 -12.33 14.87 18.86
C MET A 1 -11.57 15.01 17.57
N LYS A 2 -10.27 15.35 17.58
CA LYS A 2 -9.47 15.30 16.35
C LYS A 2 -9.16 13.82 16.11
N ASP A 3 -10.02 13.19 15.34
CA ASP A 3 -9.79 11.87 14.76
C ASP A 3 -8.45 11.96 14.03
N THR A 4 -7.42 11.28 14.54
CA THR A 4 -6.06 11.47 14.05
C THR A 4 -5.91 10.70 12.75
N TYR A 5 -5.76 11.44 11.66
CA TYR A 5 -5.50 10.94 10.31
C TYR A 5 -4.06 11.31 9.93
N LEU A 6 -3.20 10.32 9.75
CA LEU A 6 -1.88 10.52 9.12
C LEU A 6 -1.92 9.93 7.72
N ASP A 7 -1.46 10.71 6.74
CA ASP A 7 -1.23 10.26 5.36
C ASP A 7 0.14 10.79 4.92
N VAL A 8 1.08 9.88 4.70
CA VAL A 8 2.45 10.21 4.27
C VAL A 8 2.82 9.34 3.08
N LYS A 9 3.29 10.00 2.02
CA LYS A 9 3.96 9.34 0.89
C LYS A 9 5.46 9.61 0.94
N ALA A 10 6.26 8.57 1.12
CA ALA A 10 7.71 8.65 1.21
C ALA A 10 8.39 7.86 0.08
N LYS A 11 9.49 8.39 -0.44
CA LYS A 11 10.43 7.60 -1.25
C LYS A 11 11.56 7.11 -0.35
N ILE A 12 11.84 5.82 -0.40
CA ILE A 12 12.93 5.20 0.34
C ILE A 12 14.01 4.70 -0.63
N THR A 13 15.13 4.23 -0.09
CA THR A 13 16.23 3.65 -0.86
C THR A 13 15.76 2.53 -1.81
N GLY A 14 16.31 2.52 -3.03
CA GLY A 14 15.97 1.55 -4.07
C GLY A 14 14.65 1.86 -4.79
N ASP A 15 14.33 3.15 -4.97
CA ASP A 15 13.17 3.68 -5.71
C ASP A 15 11.79 3.18 -5.25
N LYS A 16 11.71 2.59 -4.07
CA LYS A 16 10.45 2.13 -3.50
C LYS A 16 9.67 3.32 -2.95
N THR A 17 8.37 3.24 -3.13
CA THR A 17 7.42 4.20 -2.53
C THR A 17 6.75 3.55 -1.34
N VAL A 18 6.73 4.24 -0.20
CA VAL A 18 5.98 3.83 0.98
C VAL A 18 4.83 4.81 1.18
N ILE A 19 3.62 4.27 1.33
CA ILE A 19 2.41 5.01 1.68
C ILE A 19 2.09 4.61 3.12
N ILE A 20 2.11 5.57 4.03
CA ILE A 20 1.87 5.36 5.46
C ILE A 20 0.52 6.01 5.79
N GLU A 21 -0.44 5.19 6.20
CA GLU A 21 -1.74 5.65 6.68
C GLU A 21 -1.91 5.27 8.17
N MET A 22 -2.39 6.20 9.00
CA MET A 22 -2.74 5.93 10.40
C MET A 22 -4.19 6.30 10.68
N GLN A 23 -4.93 5.39 11.31
CA GLN A 23 -6.35 5.55 11.61
C GLN A 23 -6.71 5.03 13.00
N VAL A 24 -7.59 5.74 13.69
CA VAL A 24 -8.14 5.32 14.99
C VAL A 24 -9.56 4.75 14.84
N LEU A 25 -10.26 5.05 13.73
CA LEU A 25 -11.64 4.64 13.50
C LEU A 25 -11.74 3.50 12.48
N ASN A 26 -12.44 2.42 12.86
CA ASN A 26 -12.79 1.36 11.93
C ASN A 26 -13.97 1.78 11.07
N VAL A 27 -13.68 2.21 9.83
CA VAL A 27 -14.70 2.47 8.82
C VAL A 27 -14.77 1.25 7.91
N GLU A 28 -15.97 0.72 7.65
CA GLU A 28 -16.21 -0.51 6.88
C GLU A 28 -15.52 -0.55 5.48
N SER A 29 -15.19 0.63 4.93
CA SER A 29 -14.53 0.78 3.63
C SER A 29 -13.00 0.97 3.70
N PHE A 30 -12.41 0.96 4.90
CA PHE A 30 -11.01 1.34 5.10
C PHE A 30 -10.05 0.34 4.43
N GLU A 31 -10.23 -0.96 4.65
CA GLU A 31 -9.43 -2.02 4.02
C GLU A 31 -9.43 -1.89 2.49
N LYS A 32 -10.63 -1.72 1.90
CA LYS A 32 -10.79 -1.58 0.44
C LYS A 32 -10.08 -0.33 -0.09
N ARG A 33 -10.11 0.77 0.68
CA ARG A 33 -9.45 2.03 0.32
C ARG A 33 -7.93 1.89 0.33
N ILE A 34 -7.37 1.23 1.33
CA ILE A 34 -5.92 0.95 1.41
C ILE A 34 -5.47 0.18 0.16
N LEU A 35 -6.14 -0.94 -0.13
CA LEU A 35 -5.80 -1.79 -1.27
C LEU A 35 -5.91 -1.04 -2.59
N TYR A 36 -6.99 -0.28 -2.77
CA TYR A 36 -7.20 0.54 -3.95
C TYR A 36 -6.10 1.61 -4.11
N ASN A 37 -5.76 2.32 -3.03
CA ASN A 37 -4.74 3.37 -3.04
C ASN A 37 -3.35 2.80 -3.38
N ALA A 38 -3.00 1.66 -2.80
CA ALA A 38 -1.74 0.97 -3.09
C ALA A 38 -1.68 0.54 -4.57
N ALA A 39 -2.73 -0.13 -5.07
CA ALA A 39 -2.80 -0.58 -6.46
C ALA A 39 -2.80 0.58 -7.45
N LYS A 40 -3.52 1.66 -7.15
CA LYS A 40 -3.52 2.89 -7.96
C LYS A 40 -2.14 3.54 -7.98
N SER A 41 -1.48 3.67 -6.83
CA SER A 41 -0.13 4.24 -6.78
C SER A 41 0.90 3.36 -7.48
N TYR A 42 0.65 2.06 -7.61
CA TYR A 42 1.45 1.16 -8.42
C TYR A 42 1.21 1.37 -9.92
N SER A 43 -0.05 1.39 -10.36
CA SER A 43 -0.39 1.48 -11.79
C SER A 43 -0.06 2.81 -12.43
N VAL A 44 -0.22 3.94 -11.71
CA VAL A 44 0.03 5.28 -12.26
C VAL A 44 1.51 5.62 -12.44
N GLN A 45 2.42 4.72 -12.07
CA GLN A 45 3.85 4.90 -12.34
C GLN A 45 4.16 4.80 -13.84
N LEU A 46 3.31 4.15 -14.62
CA LEU A 46 3.49 3.96 -16.05
C LEU A 46 2.45 4.73 -16.86
N GLN A 47 2.89 5.20 -18.03
CA GLN A 47 2.06 5.67 -19.13
C GLN A 47 1.79 4.54 -20.14
N THR A 48 0.77 4.72 -20.97
CA THR A 48 0.43 3.77 -22.03
C THR A 48 1.62 3.56 -22.97
N GLY A 49 2.03 2.31 -23.15
CA GLY A 49 3.15 1.92 -24.01
C GLY A 49 4.50 1.78 -23.29
N GLU A 50 4.58 2.11 -22.00
CA GLU A 50 5.80 1.89 -21.21
C GLU A 50 5.95 0.41 -20.80
N LYS A 51 7.21 -0.03 -20.63
CA LYS A 51 7.52 -1.40 -20.24
C LYS A 51 7.20 -1.62 -18.76
N TYR A 52 6.54 -2.74 -18.43
CA TYR A 52 6.28 -3.14 -17.04
C TYR A 52 7.56 -3.29 -16.20
N SER A 53 8.70 -3.55 -16.84
CA SER A 53 10.03 -3.55 -16.20
C SER A 53 10.48 -2.19 -15.66
N LEU A 54 9.67 -1.13 -15.77
CA LEU A 54 9.90 0.17 -15.14
C LEU A 54 9.16 0.35 -13.81
N LEU A 55 8.20 -0.51 -13.45
CA LEU A 55 7.42 -0.41 -12.20
C LEU A 55 8.27 -0.54 -10.94
N ASN A 56 8.24 0.44 -10.06
CA ASN A 56 8.90 0.32 -8.76
C ASN A 56 7.93 -0.19 -7.68
N PRO A 57 8.44 -0.89 -6.67
CA PRO A 57 7.62 -1.38 -5.58
C PRO A 57 6.86 -0.27 -4.84
N VAL A 58 5.63 -0.59 -4.44
CA VAL A 58 4.80 0.24 -3.55
C VAL A 58 4.49 -0.56 -2.30
N ILE A 59 4.82 0.02 -1.14
CA ILE A 59 4.57 -0.55 0.18
C ILE A 59 3.46 0.28 0.83
N ALA A 60 2.36 -0.34 1.23
CA ALA A 60 1.33 0.29 2.04
C ALA A 60 1.50 -0.15 3.50
N LEU A 61 1.83 0.80 4.37
CA LEU A 61 1.96 0.62 5.81
C LEU A 61 0.75 1.25 6.50
N ASN A 62 -0.07 0.43 7.17
CA ASN A 62 -1.25 0.92 7.87
C ASN A 62 -1.09 0.67 9.37
N ILE A 63 -1.28 1.74 10.15
CA ILE A 63 -1.21 1.69 11.61
C ILE A 63 -2.62 1.98 12.13
N THR A 64 -3.26 0.97 12.70
CA THR A 64 -4.66 1.05 13.16
C THR A 64 -4.80 0.67 14.62
N ASP A 65 -5.75 1.31 15.31
CA ASP A 65 -6.17 0.95 16.69
C ASP A 65 -7.36 -0.03 16.69
N PHE A 66 -7.54 -0.75 15.59
CA PHE A 66 -8.60 -1.73 15.39
C PHE A 66 -8.10 -2.88 14.53
N GLU A 67 -8.79 -4.00 14.64
CA GLU A 67 -8.54 -5.20 13.86
C GLU A 67 -8.95 -4.98 12.41
N MET A 68 -7.98 -5.09 11.50
CA MET A 68 -8.19 -4.91 10.06
C MET A 68 -8.54 -6.22 9.36
N PHE A 69 -8.05 -7.35 9.87
CA PHE A 69 -8.22 -8.66 9.25
C PHE A 69 -8.44 -9.75 10.32
N GLU A 70 -9.70 -10.02 10.67
CA GLU A 70 -10.10 -11.01 11.69
C GLU A 70 -9.56 -12.44 11.45
N GLN A 71 -9.13 -12.73 10.22
CA GLN A 71 -8.67 -14.06 9.79
C GLN A 71 -7.16 -14.26 9.97
N PHE A 72 -6.42 -13.24 10.43
CA PHE A 72 -4.96 -13.28 10.48
C PHE A 72 -4.45 -12.74 11.82
N ASP A 73 -3.91 -13.63 12.64
CA ASP A 73 -3.34 -13.30 13.95
C ASP A 73 -1.99 -12.55 13.88
N LEU A 74 -1.42 -12.39 12.68
CA LEU A 74 -0.12 -11.76 12.43
C LEU A 74 -0.25 -10.58 11.48
N VAL A 75 0.64 -9.60 11.63
CA VAL A 75 0.75 -8.44 10.72
C VAL A 75 0.90 -8.94 9.27
N ILE A 76 -0.17 -8.82 8.48
CA ILE A 76 -0.17 -9.26 7.08
C ILE A 76 0.59 -8.24 6.24
N SER A 77 1.70 -8.67 5.65
CA SER A 77 2.28 -7.99 4.49
C SER A 77 1.60 -8.53 3.22
N ARG A 78 0.80 -7.70 2.54
CA ARG A 78 0.34 -8.01 1.18
C ARG A 78 1.30 -7.33 0.20
N VAL A 79 2.12 -8.14 -0.47
CA VAL A 79 3.02 -7.68 -1.52
C VAL A 79 2.30 -7.78 -2.87
N LEU A 80 2.10 -6.65 -3.55
CA LEU A 80 1.77 -6.66 -4.97
C LEU A 80 3.03 -7.12 -5.70
N LYS A 81 2.99 -8.33 -6.29
CA LYS A 81 4.17 -9.05 -6.81
C LYS A 81 5.10 -8.14 -7.62
N GLU A 82 6.34 -8.07 -7.15
CA GLU A 82 7.44 -7.27 -7.68
C GLU A 82 8.10 -7.93 -8.91
N LYS A 83 8.92 -7.13 -9.61
CA LYS A 83 9.77 -7.53 -10.75
C LYS A 83 10.60 -8.78 -10.49
N ASP A 84 11.00 -9.04 -9.25
CA ASP A 84 11.90 -10.12 -8.87
C ASP A 84 11.25 -11.52 -8.96
N TYR A 85 9.93 -11.59 -9.15
CA TYR A 85 9.18 -12.84 -9.34
C TYR A 85 8.62 -13.02 -10.77
N LEU A 86 8.98 -12.14 -11.71
CA LEU A 86 8.77 -12.38 -13.13
C LEU A 86 9.90 -13.28 -13.64
N VAL A 87 9.80 -14.57 -13.29
CA VAL A 87 10.60 -15.63 -13.91
C VAL A 87 10.04 -15.83 -15.32
N ASP A 88 10.92 -15.82 -16.33
CA ASP A 88 10.63 -16.25 -17.70
C ASP A 88 9.93 -17.63 -17.75
#